data_AF-A0A960SE17-F1
#
_entry.id   AF-A0A960SE17-F1
#
_cell.length_a   1.000
_cell.length_b   1.000
_cell.length_c   1.000
_cell.angle_alpha   90.00
_cell.angle_beta   90.00
_cell.angle_gamma   90.00
#
_symmetry.space_group_name_H-M   'P 1'
#
loop_
_entity.id
_entity.type
_entity.pdbx_description
1 polymer ?
#
loop_
_entity_poly.entity_id
_entity_poly.type
_entity_poly.pdbx_seq_one_letter_code
_entity_poly.pdbx_strand_id
1 'polypeptide(L)' 'FFEYLRDGFDVLYREGEKTPKMMSIGLHCRLSGRPGRITALERFLDYVSNHDRVWITRRIDLARHWIQKHPASGSNT' A
#
# COMPACT_ATOMS: atom_id res chain seq x y z
N PHE A 1 -0.02 8.67 -13.90
CA PHE A 1 0.36 8.35 -12.50
C PHE A 1 -0.78 7.65 -11.78
N PHE A 2 -1.97 8.27 -11.68
CA PHE A 2 -3.16 7.62 -11.11
C PHE A 2 -3.47 6.26 -11.74
N GLU A 3 -3.57 6.17 -13.08
CA GLU A 3 -3.86 4.91 -13.78
C GLU A 3 -2.87 3.81 -13.43
N TYR A 4 -1.57 4.12 -13.43
CA TYR A 4 -0.53 3.16 -13.04
C TYR A 4 -0.69 2.66 -11.60
N LEU A 5 -1.04 3.54 -10.65
CA LEU A 5 -1.29 3.15 -9.27
C LEU A 5 -2.57 2.31 -9.15
N ARG A 6 -3.64 2.72 -9.83
CA ARG A 6 -4.92 1.99 -9.88
C ARG A 6 -4.72 0.59 -10.43
N ASP A 7 -4.08 0.45 -11.59
CA ASP A 7 -3.91 -0.84 -12.24
C ASP A 7 -3.05 -1.79 -11.38
N GLY A 8 -2.02 -1.26 -10.72
CA GLY A 8 -1.23 -2.02 -9.74
C GLY A 8 -2.05 -2.44 -8.51
N PHE A 9 -2.88 -1.54 -7.99
CA PHE A 9 -3.81 -1.86 -6.90
C PHE A 9 -4.83 -2.92 -7.31
N ASP A 10 -5.48 -2.80 -8.47
CA ASP A 10 -6.54 -3.72 -8.93
C ASP A 10 -6.03 -5.15 -9.07
N VAL A 11 -4.81 -5.33 -9.57
CA VAL A 11 -4.15 -6.64 -9.64
C VAL A 11 -3.96 -7.21 -8.24
N LEU A 12 -3.34 -6.46 -7.32
CA LEU A 12 -3.06 -6.92 -5.96
C LEU A 12 -4.33 -7.14 -5.14
N TYR A 13 -5.36 -6.33 -5.36
CA TYR A 13 -6.66 -6.43 -4.70
C TYR A 13 -7.37 -7.72 -5.13
N ARG A 14 -7.36 -8.03 -6.43
CA ARG A 14 -7.91 -9.29 -6.97
C ARG A 14 -7.14 -10.52 -6.47
N GLU A 15 -5.81 -10.48 -6.48
CA GLU A 15 -4.99 -11.56 -5.93
C GLU A 15 -5.20 -11.74 -4.42
N GLY A 16 -5.52 -10.64 -3.72
CA GLY A 16 -5.76 -10.58 -2.29
C GLY A 16 -6.99 -11.36 -1.80
N GLU A 17 -7.91 -11.77 -2.70
CA GLU A 17 -8.99 -12.70 -2.35
C GLU A 17 -8.45 -14.03 -1.80
N LYS A 18 -7.26 -14.45 -2.26
CA LYS A 18 -6.60 -15.68 -1.82
C LYS A 18 -5.32 -15.40 -1.06
N THR A 19 -4.47 -14.50 -1.58
CA THR A 19 -3.14 -14.26 -1.03
C THR A 19 -2.85 -12.76 -1.01
N PRO A 20 -3.24 -12.05 0.06
CA PRO A 20 -2.97 -10.62 0.22
C PRO A 20 -1.49 -10.28 0.07
N LYS A 21 -1.21 -9.14 -0.57
CA LYS A 21 0.14 -8.60 -0.80
C LYS A 21 0.20 -7.13 -0.40
N MET A 22 1.41 -6.57 -0.38
CA MET A 22 1.63 -5.15 -0.11
C MET A 22 1.96 -4.38 -1.39
N MET A 23 1.59 -3.09 -1.43
CA MET A 23 2.00 -2.13 -2.45
C MET A 23 2.81 -1.00 -1.79
N SER A 24 3.93 -0.60 -2.41
CA SER A 24 4.71 0.57 -1.97
C SER A 24 4.57 1.70 -2.98
N ILE A 25 4.33 2.92 -2.50
CA ILE A 25 4.23 4.12 -3.34
C ILE A 25 5.34 5.08 -2.96
N GLY A 26 6.27 5.32 -3.88
CA GLY A 26 7.38 6.26 -3.68
C GLY A 26 6.94 7.69 -4.00
N LEU A 27 7.06 8.59 -3.01
CA LEU A 27 6.75 10.01 -3.16
C LEU A 27 7.99 10.85 -2.89
N HIS A 28 8.17 11.92 -3.66
CA HIS A 28 9.24 12.89 -3.46
C HIS A 28 8.64 14.30 -3.51
N CYS A 29 8.95 15.17 -2.54
CA CYS A 29 8.37 16.51 -2.45
C CYS A 29 8.51 17.31 -3.75
N ARG A 30 9.70 17.28 -4.38
CA ARG A 30 10.00 18.01 -5.63
C ARG A 30 9.28 17.48 -6.88
N LEU A 31 8.70 16.27 -6.82
CA LEU A 31 8.05 15.61 -7.94
C LEU A 31 6.55 15.48 -7.70
N SER A 32 6.14 14.77 -6.65
CA SER A 32 4.74 14.45 -6.36
C SER A 32 3.97 15.67 -5.85
N GLY A 33 4.65 16.62 -5.19
CA GLY A 33 4.04 17.85 -4.68
C GLY A 33 3.78 18.93 -5.73
N ARG A 34 4.12 18.70 -7.01
CA ARG A 34 3.82 19.65 -8.09
C ARG A 34 2.30 19.71 -8.29
N PRO A 35 1.68 20.89 -8.50
CA PRO A 35 0.23 21.02 -8.68
C PRO A 35 -0.35 20.08 -9.75
N GLY A 36 0.33 19.92 -10.88
CA GLY A 36 -0.11 18.98 -11.94
C GLY A 36 0.07 17.49 -11.64
N ARG A 37 0.61 17.11 -10.47
CA ARG A 37 0.87 15.72 -10.07
C ARG A 37 0.18 15.33 -8.76
N ILE A 38 0.01 16.26 -7.82
CA ILE A 38 -0.58 15.96 -6.50
C ILE A 38 -2.01 15.44 -6.62
N THR A 39 -2.80 15.97 -7.57
CA THR A 39 -4.18 15.52 -7.82
C THR A 39 -4.27 14.05 -8.21
N ALA A 40 -3.25 13.49 -8.85
CA ALA A 40 -3.23 12.05 -9.16
C ALA A 40 -3.05 11.18 -7.90
N LEU A 41 -2.37 11.69 -6.86
CA LEU A 41 -2.27 11.02 -5.57
C LEU A 41 -3.59 11.12 -4.79
N GLU A 42 -4.21 12.31 -4.76
CA GLU A 42 -5.52 12.53 -4.12
C GLU A 42 -6.57 11.58 -4.68
N ARG A 43 -6.72 11.54 -6.02
CA ARG A 43 -7.63 10.61 -6.70
C ARG A 43 -7.35 9.14 -6.38
N PHE A 44 -6.07 8.78 -6.19
CA PHE A 44 -5.71 7.40 -5.83
C PHE A 44 -6.11 7.08 -4.39
N LEU A 45 -5.93 8.01 -3.46
CA LEU A 45 -6.39 7.85 -2.07
C LEU A 45 -7.91 7.71 -2.02
N ASP A 46 -8.65 8.57 -2.72
CA ASP A 46 -10.12 8.45 -2.83
C ASP A 46 -10.52 7.09 -3.40
N TYR A 47 -9.83 6.62 -4.44
CA TYR A 47 -10.10 5.34 -5.07
C TYR A 47 -9.93 4.17 -4.10
N VAL A 48 -8.80 4.08 -3.40
CA VAL A 48 -8.55 2.96 -2.46
C VAL A 48 -9.42 3.04 -1.21
N SER A 49 -9.82 4.24 -0.78
CA SER A 49 -10.74 4.42 0.35
C SER A 49 -12.17 3.94 0.06
N ASN A 50 -12.55 3.78 -1.21
CA ASN A 50 -13.82 3.19 -1.62
C ASN A 50 -13.79 1.65 -1.72
N HIS A 51 -12.68 1.01 -1.38
CA HIS A 51 -12.55 -0.44 -1.35
C HIS A 51 -12.46 -0.96 0.08
N ASP A 52 -13.22 -2.01 0.38
CA ASP A 52 -13.15 -2.67 1.68
C ASP A 52 -11.83 -3.42 1.87
N ARG A 53 -11.45 -3.65 3.14
CA ARG A 53 -10.29 -4.50 3.52
C ARG A 53 -8.93 -3.98 3.00
N VAL A 54 -8.79 -2.68 2.78
CA VAL A 54 -7.50 -2.04 2.47
C VAL A 54 -6.82 -1.55 3.76
N TRP A 55 -5.56 -1.92 3.96
CA TRP A 55 -4.76 -1.44 5.09
C TRP A 55 -3.75 -0.37 4.67
N ILE A 56 -4.12 0.90 4.83
CA ILE A 56 -3.19 2.03 4.68
C ILE A 56 -2.36 2.13 5.96
N THR A 57 -1.08 1.79 5.88
CA THR A 57 -0.25 1.59 7.08
C THR A 57 1.15 2.17 6.97
N ARG A 58 1.77 2.42 8.12
CA ARG A 58 3.19 2.77 8.18
C ARG A 58 4.03 1.50 8.09
N ARG A 59 5.22 1.61 7.51
CA ARG A 59 6.17 0.46 7.42
C ARG A 59 6.49 -0.17 8.77
N ILE A 60 6.53 0.62 9.86
CA ILE A 60 6.78 0.10 11.21
C ILE A 60 5.64 -0.77 11.74
N ASP A 61 4.39 -0.44 11.42
CA ASP A 61 3.24 -1.23 11.87
C ASP A 61 3.14 -2.53 11.07
N LEU A 62 3.48 -2.50 9.77
CA LEU A 62 3.65 -3.70 8.96
C LEU A 62 4.75 -4.62 9.52
N ALA A 63 5.91 -4.06 9.90
CA ALA A 63 6.99 -4.84 10.49
C ALA A 63 6.57 -5.51 11.81
N ARG A 64 5.88 -4.77 12.69
CA ARG A 64 5.33 -5.30 13.94
C ARG A 64 4.30 -6.41 13.69
N HIS A 65 3.39 -6.21 12.73
CA HIS A 65 2.43 -7.23 12.32
C HIS A 65 3.14 -8.50 11.83
N TRP A 66 4.18 -8.34 11.02
CA TRP A 66 4.95 -9.47 10.49
C TRP A 66 5.64 -10.26 11.60
N ILE A 67 6.33 -9.59 12.53
CA ILE A 67 6.98 -10.24 13.67
C ILE A 67 5.95 -11.01 14.51
N GLN A 68 4.76 -10.44 14.73
CA GLN A 68 3.71 -11.07 15.53
C GLN A 68 3.05 -12.27 14.83
N LYS A 69 2.81 -12.18 13.52
CA LYS A 69 2.07 -13.21 12.76
C LYS A 69 2.96 -14.26 12.09
N HIS A 70 4.22 -13.92 11.86
CA HIS A 70 5.24 -14.74 11.20
C HIS A 70 6.54 -14.67 12.00
N PRO A 71 6.57 -15.21 13.24
CA PRO A 71 7.77 -15.19 14.07
C PRO A 71 8.92 -15.94 13.39
N ALA A 72 10.15 -15.47 13.62
CA ALA A 72 11.33 -16.11 13.06
C ALA A 72 11.53 -17.50 13.68
N SER A 73 11.74 -18.52 12.84
CA SER A 73 12.06 -19.88 13.29
C SER A 73 13.42 -19.88 13.99
N GLY A 74 13.41 -19.74 15.32
CA GLY A 74 14.61 -19.75 16.16
C GLY A 74 14.59 -18.79 17.35
N SER A 75 13.64 -17.86 17.45
CA SER A 75 13.51 -16.98 18.62
C SER A 75 12.73 -17.66 19.75
N ASN A 76 13.29 -18.75 20.29
CA ASN A 76 12.96 -19.27 21.62
C ASN A 76 14.03 -18.76 22.60
N THR A 77 13.99 -17.45 22.88
CA THR A 77 14.62 -16.81 24.05
C THR A 77 13.78 -15.61 24.42
#